data_AF-A0A6C0JBK9-F1
#
_entry.id   AF-A0A6C0JBK9-F1
#
_cell.length_a   1.000
_cell.length_b   1.000
_cell.length_c   1.000
_cell.angle_alpha   90.00
_cell.angle_beta   90.00
_cell.angle_gamma   90.00
#
_symmetry.space_group_name_H-M   'P 1'
#
loop_
_entity.id
_entity.type
_entity.pdbx_description
1 polymer ?
#
loop_
_entity_poly.entity_id
_entity_poly.type
_entity_poly.pdbx_seq_one_letter_code
_entity_poly.pdbx_strand_id
1 'polypeptide(L)'
;MEFNNFNVLIPSTITVNVESNINFDLKNIIVYFKHIIKNNNCVNKNCYYQFKNTQNILNKQLVEKDCSKYENSFTPGTIVYIRYNDFWSGIKTSKTDKLGFNNQISFKIFINKGYYINIMMFENGRLKMAGCKNNNDSVFVMAILWQYVNERTKQIINPFLDSLKLPSDKTPVFVFTNEMMNIPFRFSRTLNKVKVNTIFNNIKDGNILSYYEPTGQHCVNIKLLNDVKNRTAIILCILSPNNFVVFIKDVLCKIKKQEFDRTGTSFMVFPNNVIMSGNGIDFEILKNDYNKFTKILQKNASDIVL
;
A
#
# COMPACT_ATOMS: atom_id res chain seq x y z
N MET A 1 -21.33 19.86 16.71
CA MET A 1 -20.22 19.42 15.83
C MET A 1 -20.70 18.18 15.11
N GLU A 2 -20.70 18.21 13.78
CA GLU A 2 -21.24 17.11 12.98
C GLU A 2 -20.10 16.23 12.46
N PHE A 3 -20.33 14.93 12.49
CA PHE A 3 -19.41 13.91 12.01
C PHE A 3 -20.13 13.04 11.01
N ASN A 4 -19.44 12.66 9.94
CA ASN A 4 -19.97 11.67 9.00
C ASN A 4 -20.13 10.33 9.71
N ASN A 5 -21.09 9.53 9.23
CA ASN A 5 -21.16 8.12 9.63
C ASN A 5 -19.88 7.41 9.19
N PHE A 6 -19.29 6.59 10.07
CA PHE A 6 -18.06 5.85 9.79
C PHE A 6 -18.13 5.05 8.49
N ASN A 7 -19.29 4.45 8.20
CA ASN A 7 -19.49 3.62 7.01
C ASN A 7 -19.36 4.40 5.69
N VAL A 8 -19.35 5.73 5.72
CA VAL A 8 -19.15 6.61 4.56
C VAL A 8 -17.67 7.02 4.41
N LEU A 9 -16.84 6.73 5.42
CA LEU A 9 -15.42 7.03 5.36
C LEU A 9 -14.69 6.02 4.48
N ILE A 10 -13.89 6.54 3.56
CA ILE A 10 -13.13 5.74 2.60
C ILE A 10 -11.66 5.75 2.99
N PRO A 11 -11.00 4.59 3.07
CA PRO A 11 -9.54 4.55 3.21
C PRO A 11 -8.85 5.37 2.13
N SER A 12 -8.05 6.33 2.57
CA SER A 12 -7.20 7.10 1.64
C SER A 12 -6.02 6.29 1.16
N THR A 13 -5.45 5.45 2.02
CA THR A 13 -4.34 4.56 1.68
C THR A 13 -4.38 3.35 2.61
N ILE A 14 -4.18 2.18 2.03
CA ILE A 14 -3.93 0.92 2.71
C ILE A 14 -2.53 0.48 2.28
N THR A 15 -1.71 0.12 3.26
CA THR A 15 -0.44 -0.58 3.04
C THR A 15 -0.67 -2.05 3.35
N VAL A 16 -0.38 -2.90 2.37
CA VAL A 16 -0.57 -4.34 2.44
C VAL A 16 0.80 -5.00 2.41
N ASN A 17 1.05 -5.88 3.37
CA ASN A 17 2.19 -6.80 3.35
C ASN A 17 1.73 -8.13 2.75
N VAL A 18 2.49 -8.62 1.78
CA VAL A 18 2.25 -9.89 1.11
C VAL A 18 3.38 -10.84 1.45
N GLU A 19 3.04 -11.94 2.08
CA GLU A 19 3.95 -13.06 2.30
C GLU A 19 3.67 -14.13 1.24
N SER A 20 4.72 -14.74 0.69
CA SER A 20 4.57 -15.82 -0.26
C SER A 20 5.46 -17.00 0.11
N ASN A 21 5.11 -18.18 -0.39
CA ASN A 21 5.96 -19.37 -0.31
C ASN A 21 7.01 -19.43 -1.42
N ILE A 22 7.25 -18.30 -2.10
CA ILE A 22 8.13 -18.18 -3.27
C ILE A 22 9.30 -17.28 -2.90
N ASN A 23 10.52 -17.71 -3.20
CA ASN A 23 11.68 -16.81 -3.12
C ASN A 23 11.88 -16.11 -4.46
N PHE A 24 12.14 -14.80 -4.41
CA PHE A 24 12.40 -13.98 -5.58
C PHE A 24 13.91 -13.73 -5.71
N ASP A 25 14.56 -14.27 -6.75
CA ASP A 25 15.88 -13.78 -7.14
C ASP A 25 15.70 -12.45 -7.88
N LEU A 26 15.87 -11.35 -7.12
CA LEU A 26 15.68 -9.99 -7.60
C LEU A 26 16.60 -9.65 -8.79
N LYS A 27 17.77 -10.29 -8.92
CA LYS A 27 18.69 -10.01 -10.02
C LYS A 27 18.12 -10.50 -11.34
N ASN A 28 17.61 -11.73 -11.42
CA ASN A 28 17.05 -12.21 -12.70
C ASN A 28 15.72 -11.51 -13.02
N ILE A 29 14.94 -11.11 -12.02
CA ILE A 29 13.76 -10.26 -12.21
C ILE A 29 14.15 -8.96 -12.93
N ILE A 30 15.23 -8.30 -12.51
CA ILE A 30 15.72 -7.10 -13.18
C ILE A 30 16.30 -7.38 -14.56
N VAL A 31 17.03 -8.48 -14.75
CA VAL A 31 17.53 -8.88 -16.07
C VAL A 31 16.37 -9.08 -17.05
N TYR A 32 15.29 -9.71 -16.60
CA TYR A 32 14.07 -9.90 -17.37
C TYR A 32 13.43 -8.57 -17.79
N PHE A 33 13.21 -7.65 -16.84
CA PHE A 33 12.64 -6.35 -17.17
C PHE A 33 13.55 -5.53 -18.09
N LYS A 34 14.88 -5.58 -17.90
CA LYS A 34 15.87 -4.99 -18.83
C LYS A 34 15.73 -5.54 -20.24
N HIS A 35 15.55 -6.86 -20.39
CA HIS A 35 15.37 -7.51 -21.69
C HIS A 35 14.06 -7.09 -22.36
N ILE A 36 12.95 -7.04 -21.61
CA ILE A 36 11.65 -6.54 -22.11
C ILE A 36 11.80 -5.12 -22.65
N ILE A 37 12.40 -4.24 -21.86
CA ILE A 37 12.55 -2.82 -22.21
C ILE A 37 13.43 -2.66 -23.45
N LYS A 38 14.53 -3.42 -23.56
CA LYS A 38 15.45 -3.34 -24.71
C LYS A 38 14.84 -3.84 -26.02
N ASN A 39 14.06 -4.92 -25.97
CA ASN A 39 13.69 -5.65 -27.19
C ASN A 39 12.35 -5.26 -27.79
N ASN A 40 11.58 -4.33 -27.21
CA ASN A 40 10.27 -3.87 -27.74
C ASN A 40 9.24 -4.97 -28.07
N ASN A 41 9.52 -6.24 -27.76
CA ASN A 41 8.72 -7.39 -28.13
C ASN A 41 7.56 -7.54 -27.15
N CYS A 42 6.56 -6.67 -27.30
CA CYS A 42 5.23 -6.84 -26.74
C CYS A 42 4.29 -7.30 -27.87
N VAL A 43 4.34 -8.59 -28.20
CA VAL A 43 3.54 -9.21 -29.26
C VAL A 43 2.13 -9.60 -28.80
N ASN A 44 1.80 -9.44 -27.51
CA ASN A 44 0.46 -9.77 -27.00
C ASN A 44 -0.40 -8.51 -26.80
N LYS A 45 -1.34 -8.27 -27.72
CA LYS A 45 -2.25 -7.10 -27.76
C LYS A 45 -3.19 -6.96 -26.54
N ASN A 46 -3.23 -7.94 -25.63
CA ASN A 46 -4.09 -7.91 -24.43
C ASN A 46 -3.34 -7.55 -23.14
N CYS A 47 -2.00 -7.53 -23.15
CA CYS A 47 -1.20 -6.84 -22.14
C CYS A 47 -0.72 -5.54 -22.77
N TYR A 48 -1.59 -4.52 -22.75
CA TYR A 48 -1.36 -3.20 -23.36
C TYR A 48 -0.18 -2.47 -22.68
N TYR A 49 1.04 -2.87 -23.07
CA TYR A 49 2.25 -2.11 -22.86
C TYR A 49 2.31 -1.02 -23.93
N GLN A 50 1.83 0.19 -23.62
CA GLN A 50 2.23 1.36 -24.40
C GLN A 50 3.56 1.91 -23.87
N PHE A 51 4.66 1.19 -24.20
CA PHE A 51 5.95 1.85 -24.47
C PHE A 51 5.99 2.45 -25.90
N LYS A 52 4.88 2.34 -26.66
CA LYS A 52 4.69 2.95 -27.99
C LYS A 52 4.43 4.47 -27.89
N ASN A 53 5.43 5.18 -27.38
CA ASN A 53 5.85 6.50 -27.85
C ASN A 53 7.12 7.00 -27.13
N THR A 54 7.69 6.19 -26.23
CA THR A 54 8.88 6.57 -25.47
C THR A 54 10.16 6.31 -26.23
N GLN A 55 10.17 5.62 -27.38
CA GLN A 55 11.42 5.39 -28.12
C GLN A 55 11.99 6.65 -28.78
N ASN A 56 11.15 7.60 -29.19
CA ASN A 56 11.62 8.94 -29.57
C ASN A 56 12.14 9.77 -28.38
N ILE A 57 11.97 9.26 -27.16
CA ILE A 57 12.38 9.89 -25.90
C ILE A 57 13.56 9.12 -25.28
N LEU A 58 13.71 7.81 -25.48
CA LEU A 58 14.76 6.97 -24.90
C LEU A 58 16.13 7.14 -25.58
N ASN A 59 16.16 7.59 -26.84
CA ASN A 59 17.41 7.97 -27.51
C ASN A 59 17.87 9.41 -27.20
N LYS A 60 17.10 10.16 -26.39
CA LYS A 60 17.50 11.45 -25.82
C LYS A 60 17.54 11.30 -24.31
N GLN A 61 18.75 11.25 -23.73
CA GLN A 61 19.06 11.57 -22.33
C GLN A 61 17.85 11.67 -21.38
N LEU A 62 17.69 10.71 -20.44
CA LEU A 62 17.05 10.88 -19.12
C LEU A 62 16.10 12.10 -18.99
N VAL A 63 15.01 12.17 -19.76
CA VAL A 63 14.10 13.32 -19.64
C VAL A 63 13.08 13.00 -18.56
N GLU A 64 13.19 13.69 -17.43
CA GLU A 64 12.11 13.83 -16.44
C GLU A 64 10.86 14.32 -17.17
N LYS A 65 9.89 13.43 -17.39
CA LYS A 65 8.61 13.83 -17.96
C LYS A 65 7.52 13.64 -16.92
N ASP A 66 6.69 14.66 -16.78
CA ASP A 66 5.52 14.65 -15.90
C ASP A 66 4.55 13.51 -16.30
N CYS A 67 4.28 12.59 -15.36
CA CYS A 67 3.35 11.46 -15.53
C CYS A 67 1.98 11.90 -16.05
N SER A 68 1.50 13.06 -15.60
CA SER A 68 0.15 13.55 -15.88
C SER A 68 -0.17 13.65 -17.38
N LYS A 69 0.86 13.89 -18.21
CA LYS A 69 0.72 14.05 -19.67
C LYS A 69 0.45 12.74 -20.41
N TYR A 70 0.78 11.60 -19.79
CA TYR A 70 0.68 10.27 -20.43
C TYR A 70 -0.36 9.38 -19.75
N GLU A 71 -0.98 9.80 -18.65
CA GLU A 71 -1.94 8.95 -17.91
C GLU A 71 -3.12 8.48 -18.77
N ASN A 72 -3.58 9.33 -19.70
CA ASN A 72 -4.69 8.98 -20.59
C ASN A 72 -4.33 7.84 -21.58
N SER A 73 -3.05 7.48 -21.69
CA SER A 73 -2.57 6.38 -22.54
C SER A 73 -2.34 5.07 -21.78
N PHE A 74 -2.42 5.10 -20.44
CA PHE A 74 -2.19 3.90 -19.63
C PHE A 74 -3.46 3.10 -19.46
N THR A 75 -3.32 1.78 -19.58
CA THR A 75 -4.35 0.84 -19.15
C THR A 75 -4.08 0.39 -17.72
N PRO A 76 -5.12 0.09 -16.91
CA PRO A 76 -4.93 -0.51 -15.58
C PRO A 76 -3.99 -1.71 -15.63
N GLY A 77 -3.05 -1.79 -14.69
CA GLY A 77 -1.99 -2.80 -14.63
C GLY A 77 -0.68 -2.45 -15.33
N THR A 78 -0.58 -1.27 -15.96
CA THR A 78 0.67 -0.79 -16.55
C THR A 78 1.71 -0.54 -15.47
N ILE A 79 2.90 -1.16 -15.59
CA ILE A 79 4.07 -0.82 -14.78
C ILE A 79 4.67 0.47 -15.33
N VAL A 80 4.54 1.57 -14.60
CA VAL A 80 5.01 2.91 -15.04
C VAL A 80 6.41 3.25 -14.54
N TYR A 81 6.91 2.50 -13.56
CA TYR A 81 8.23 2.70 -12.97
C TYR A 81 8.76 1.41 -12.36
N ILE A 82 10.05 1.16 -12.55
CA ILE A 82 10.82 0.10 -11.91
C ILE A 82 12.20 0.62 -11.50
N ARG A 83 12.67 0.24 -10.30
CA ARG A 83 14.01 0.56 -9.80
C ARG A 83 14.62 -0.56 -8.97
N TYR A 84 15.92 -0.78 -9.14
CA TYR A 84 16.76 -1.67 -8.33
C TYR A 84 18.21 -1.21 -8.39
N ASN A 85 18.82 -0.94 -7.23
CA ASN A 85 20.15 -0.32 -7.13
C ASN A 85 20.24 0.93 -8.03
N ASP A 86 21.26 0.98 -8.89
CA ASP A 86 21.50 2.08 -9.84
C ASP A 86 20.62 1.98 -11.11
N PHE A 87 19.95 0.85 -11.32
CA PHE A 87 19.07 0.67 -12.46
C PHE A 87 17.69 1.26 -12.17
N TRP A 88 17.19 2.07 -13.11
CA TRP A 88 15.82 2.53 -13.13
C TRP A 88 15.28 2.62 -14.56
N SER A 89 13.97 2.48 -14.71
CA SER A 89 13.25 2.72 -15.95
C SER A 89 11.83 3.16 -15.65
N GLY A 90 11.26 4.03 -16.49
CA GLY A 90 9.88 4.50 -16.38
C GLY A 90 9.76 6.02 -16.27
N ILE A 91 8.70 6.48 -15.62
CA ILE A 91 8.38 7.90 -15.46
C ILE A 91 8.58 8.32 -14.01
N LYS A 92 9.53 9.23 -13.74
CA LYS A 92 9.78 9.77 -12.40
C LYS A 92 8.66 10.73 -12.01
N THR A 93 8.12 10.56 -10.80
CA THR A 93 7.06 11.45 -10.26
C THR A 93 7.55 12.49 -9.25
N SER A 94 8.83 12.48 -8.84
CA SER A 94 9.37 13.52 -7.94
C SER A 94 10.84 13.82 -8.24
N LYS A 95 11.26 15.06 -7.94
CA LYS A 95 12.64 15.57 -8.12
C LYS A 95 13.65 15.02 -7.11
N THR A 96 13.19 14.33 -6.06
CA THR A 96 14.02 13.88 -4.93
C THR A 96 13.83 12.39 -4.71
N ASP A 97 14.29 11.59 -5.67
CA ASP A 97 14.47 10.17 -5.41
C ASP A 97 15.69 10.01 -4.50
N LYS A 98 15.45 9.85 -3.20
CA LYS A 98 16.49 9.39 -2.25
C LYS A 98 17.15 8.13 -2.84
N LEU A 99 18.45 7.98 -2.58
CA LEU A 99 19.21 6.77 -2.92
C LEU A 99 18.42 5.54 -2.48
N GLY A 100 18.20 4.61 -3.41
CA GLY A 100 17.32 3.47 -3.20
C GLY A 100 17.78 2.62 -2.02
N PHE A 101 16.84 1.99 -1.33
CA PHE A 101 17.17 0.99 -0.33
C PHE A 101 17.82 -0.22 -1.02
N ASN A 102 18.99 -0.63 -0.53
CA ASN A 102 19.65 -1.84 -0.99
C ASN A 102 18.73 -3.06 -0.76
N ASN A 103 18.76 -4.04 -1.68
CA ASN A 103 18.07 -5.33 -1.56
C ASN A 103 16.54 -5.32 -1.76
N GLN A 104 16.00 -4.34 -2.51
CA GLN A 104 14.60 -4.37 -2.94
C GLN A 104 14.42 -3.88 -4.39
N ILE A 105 13.45 -4.45 -5.10
CA ILE A 105 12.93 -3.88 -6.33
C ILE A 105 11.71 -3.04 -6.01
N SER A 106 11.67 -1.82 -6.53
CA SER A 106 10.52 -0.93 -6.40
C SER A 106 9.76 -0.85 -7.72
N PHE A 107 8.46 -1.12 -7.70
CA PHE A 107 7.56 -0.96 -8.84
C PHE A 107 6.53 0.13 -8.55
N LYS A 108 6.03 0.76 -9.61
CA LYS A 108 4.79 1.55 -9.56
C LYS A 108 3.85 1.05 -10.63
N ILE A 109 2.66 0.65 -10.22
CA ILE A 109 1.62 0.13 -11.12
C ILE A 109 0.47 1.14 -11.18
N PHE A 110 0.07 1.49 -12.39
CA PHE A 110 -1.09 2.32 -12.67
C PHE A 110 -2.37 1.51 -12.49
N ILE A 111 -3.31 2.02 -11.69
CA ILE A 111 -4.62 1.40 -11.48
C ILE A 111 -5.69 2.19 -12.22
N ASN A 112 -5.68 3.50 -12.05
CA ASN A 112 -6.56 4.44 -12.77
C ASN A 112 -5.90 5.84 -12.76
N LYS A 113 -6.48 6.80 -13.49
CA LYS A 113 -6.00 8.19 -13.56
C LYS A 113 -5.74 8.77 -12.16
N GLY A 114 -4.53 9.30 -11.96
CA GLY A 114 -4.05 9.80 -10.66
C GLY A 114 -3.92 8.74 -9.55
N TYR A 115 -4.14 7.45 -9.82
CA TYR A 115 -4.13 6.37 -8.84
C TYR A 115 -3.11 5.29 -9.19
N TYR A 116 -2.10 5.18 -8.32
CA TYR A 116 -0.96 4.28 -8.46
C TYR A 116 -0.73 3.49 -7.17
N ILE A 117 -0.24 2.27 -7.32
CA ILE A 117 0.23 1.42 -6.22
C ILE A 117 1.74 1.30 -6.32
N ASN A 118 2.44 1.64 -5.23
CA ASN A 118 3.87 1.45 -5.10
C ASN A 118 4.13 0.09 -4.46
N ILE A 119 5.03 -0.69 -5.03
CA ILE A 119 5.33 -2.05 -4.59
C ILE A 119 6.82 -2.12 -4.28
N MET A 120 7.17 -2.64 -3.11
CA MET A 120 8.54 -2.99 -2.75
C MET A 120 8.61 -4.50 -2.63
N MET A 121 9.44 -5.14 -3.45
CA MET A 121 9.67 -6.58 -3.46
C MET A 121 11.05 -6.88 -2.90
N PHE A 122 11.11 -7.79 -1.94
CA PHE A 122 12.33 -8.21 -1.24
C PHE A 122 12.76 -9.62 -1.67
N GLU A 123 14.06 -9.94 -1.52
CA GLU A 123 14.64 -11.24 -1.93
C GLU A 123 13.95 -12.44 -1.27
N ASN A 124 13.48 -12.26 -0.03
CA ASN A 124 12.85 -13.29 0.78
C ASN A 124 11.38 -13.60 0.42
N GLY A 125 10.90 -13.18 -0.75
CA GLY A 125 9.53 -13.48 -1.15
C GLY A 125 8.47 -12.51 -0.63
N ARG A 126 8.86 -11.53 0.21
CA ARG A 126 7.93 -10.55 0.77
C ARG A 126 7.71 -9.37 -0.18
N LEU A 127 6.49 -8.87 -0.20
CA LEU A 127 6.15 -7.62 -0.89
C LEU A 127 5.44 -6.67 0.06
N LYS A 128 5.72 -5.37 -0.07
CA LYS A 128 4.94 -4.29 0.53
C LYS A 128 4.28 -3.48 -0.56
N MET A 129 2.96 -3.35 -0.51
CA MET A 129 2.16 -2.58 -1.46
C MET A 129 1.56 -1.38 -0.74
N ALA A 130 1.96 -0.17 -1.12
CA ALA A 130 1.48 1.08 -0.54
C ALA A 130 0.63 1.84 -1.56
N GLY A 131 -0.50 2.37 -1.07
CA GLY A 131 -1.41 3.20 -1.85
C GLY A 131 -2.73 2.54 -2.22
N CYS A 132 -2.95 1.27 -1.87
CA CYS A 132 -4.21 0.56 -2.10
C CYS A 132 -5.40 1.34 -1.49
N LYS A 133 -6.56 1.32 -2.12
CA LYS A 133 -7.80 1.93 -1.58
C LYS A 133 -8.70 0.88 -0.94
N ASN A 134 -8.59 -0.35 -1.40
CA ASN A 134 -9.26 -1.53 -0.86
C ASN A 134 -8.32 -2.74 -0.95
N ASN A 135 -8.69 -3.86 -0.31
CA ASN A 135 -7.86 -5.06 -0.32
C ASN A 135 -7.77 -5.73 -1.71
N ASN A 136 -8.83 -5.63 -2.52
CA ASN A 136 -8.87 -6.22 -3.87
C ASN A 136 -7.83 -5.61 -4.80
N ASP A 137 -7.47 -4.34 -4.59
CA ASP A 137 -6.40 -3.69 -5.34
C ASP A 137 -5.07 -4.45 -5.22
N SER A 138 -4.74 -4.94 -4.01
CA SER A 138 -3.52 -5.70 -3.77
C SER A 138 -3.54 -7.09 -4.43
N VAL A 139 -4.70 -7.75 -4.42
CA VAL A 139 -4.92 -9.04 -5.11
C VAL A 139 -4.79 -8.86 -6.62
N PHE A 140 -5.42 -7.82 -7.18
CA PHE A 140 -5.35 -7.48 -8.60
C PHE A 140 -3.90 -7.21 -9.04
N VAL A 141 -3.17 -6.39 -8.29
CA VAL A 141 -1.76 -6.11 -8.53
C VAL A 141 -0.91 -7.37 -8.49
N MET A 142 -1.14 -8.26 -7.52
CA MET A 142 -0.39 -9.52 -7.44
C MET A 142 -0.72 -10.44 -8.62
N ALA A 143 -1.98 -10.50 -9.06
CA ALA A 143 -2.37 -11.25 -10.24
C ALA A 143 -1.66 -10.74 -11.50
N ILE A 144 -1.53 -9.42 -11.68
CA ILE A 144 -0.77 -8.81 -12.78
C ILE A 144 0.72 -9.19 -12.70
N LEU A 145 1.34 -9.03 -11.53
CA LEU A 145 2.73 -9.42 -11.34
C LEU A 145 2.93 -10.90 -11.65
N TRP A 146 2.00 -11.76 -11.23
CA TRP A 146 2.01 -13.18 -11.54
C TRP A 146 1.81 -13.47 -13.03
N GLN A 147 0.96 -12.72 -13.72
CA GLN A 147 0.79 -12.82 -15.16
C GLN A 147 2.09 -12.50 -15.91
N TYR A 148 2.86 -11.51 -15.44
CA TYR A 148 4.19 -11.23 -16.02
C TYR A 148 5.19 -12.36 -15.85
N VAL A 149 5.09 -13.12 -14.75
CA VAL A 149 5.85 -14.36 -14.57
C VAL A 149 5.40 -15.41 -15.59
N ASN A 150 4.09 -15.57 -15.71
CA ASN A 150 3.48 -16.74 -16.29
C ASN A 150 3.29 -16.67 -17.81
N GLU A 151 2.89 -15.54 -18.41
CA GLU A 151 2.66 -15.46 -19.86
C GLU A 151 3.91 -15.66 -20.70
N ARG A 152 5.11 -15.49 -20.12
CA ARG A 152 6.37 -15.76 -20.81
C ARG A 152 6.94 -17.16 -20.61
N THR A 153 6.34 -17.98 -19.75
CA THR A 153 6.61 -19.44 -19.69
C THR A 153 6.39 -20.12 -21.05
N LYS A 154 5.49 -19.56 -21.89
CA LYS A 154 5.04 -20.19 -23.14
C LYS A 154 5.86 -19.85 -24.38
N GLN A 155 6.73 -18.85 -24.34
CA GLN A 155 7.38 -18.33 -25.56
C GLN A 155 8.90 -18.23 -25.50
N ILE A 156 9.52 -18.21 -24.31
CA ILE A 156 10.97 -18.02 -24.15
C ILE A 156 11.39 -18.84 -22.92
N ILE A 157 12.52 -19.56 -22.99
CA ILE A 157 13.24 -20.05 -21.80
C ILE A 157 13.48 -18.83 -20.90
N ASN A 158 12.67 -18.69 -19.85
CA ASN A 158 12.49 -17.42 -19.14
C ASN A 158 13.38 -17.38 -17.89
N PRO A 159 14.44 -16.56 -17.84
CA PRO A 159 15.28 -16.39 -16.64
C PRO A 159 14.49 -15.92 -15.42
N PHE A 160 13.29 -15.36 -15.61
CA PHE A 160 12.40 -14.98 -14.52
C PHE A 160 11.83 -16.20 -13.77
N LEU A 161 11.52 -17.30 -14.47
CA LEU A 161 11.08 -18.53 -13.80
C LEU A 161 12.24 -19.20 -13.07
N ASP A 162 13.44 -19.17 -13.65
CA ASP A 162 14.65 -19.63 -12.98
C ASP A 162 14.96 -18.79 -11.73
N SER A 163 14.53 -17.51 -11.66
CA SER A 163 14.55 -16.72 -10.42
C SER A 163 13.50 -17.10 -9.38
N LEU A 164 12.44 -17.79 -9.77
CA LEU A 164 11.42 -18.25 -8.84
C LEU A 164 11.81 -19.62 -8.33
N LYS A 165 12.43 -19.65 -7.16
CA LYS A 165 12.68 -20.92 -6.45
C LYS A 165 11.37 -21.38 -5.81
N LEU A 166 10.46 -21.88 -6.64
CA LEU A 166 9.31 -22.66 -6.19
C LEU A 166 9.81 -24.06 -5.83
N PRO A 167 9.45 -24.60 -4.65
CA PRO A 167 9.55 -26.04 -4.43
C PRO A 167 8.73 -26.74 -5.51
N SER A 168 9.31 -27.74 -6.18
CA SER A 168 8.78 -28.38 -7.40
C SER A 168 7.39 -29.01 -7.25
N ASP A 169 6.90 -29.10 -6.02
CA ASP A 169 5.66 -29.73 -5.58
C ASP A 169 4.64 -28.73 -4.98
N LYS A 170 4.95 -27.42 -4.94
CA LYS A 170 4.13 -26.44 -4.22
C LYS A 170 3.40 -25.45 -5.11
N THR A 171 2.11 -25.34 -4.86
CA THR A 171 1.25 -24.29 -5.40
C THR A 171 1.69 -22.92 -4.88
N PRO A 172 1.78 -21.89 -5.74
CA PRO A 172 1.95 -20.49 -5.33
C PRO A 172 0.85 -20.06 -4.36
N VAL A 173 1.25 -19.60 -3.18
CA VAL A 173 0.35 -19.05 -2.16
C VAL A 173 0.83 -17.66 -1.76
N PHE A 174 -0.09 -16.70 -1.76
CA PHE A 174 0.14 -15.34 -1.30
C PHE A 174 -0.82 -15.02 -0.16
N VAL A 175 -0.28 -14.51 0.94
CA VAL A 175 -1.01 -14.12 2.14
C VAL A 175 -0.92 -12.61 2.28
N PHE A 176 -2.04 -11.93 2.09
CA PHE A 176 -2.16 -10.48 2.17
C PHE A 176 -2.61 -10.09 3.57
N THR A 177 -1.86 -9.20 4.20
CA THR A 177 -2.18 -8.66 5.52
C THR A 177 -2.11 -7.15 5.48
N ASN A 178 -3.16 -6.49 5.97
CA ASN A 178 -3.13 -5.05 6.10
C ASN A 178 -2.11 -4.67 7.18
N GLU A 179 -1.07 -3.94 6.78
CA GLU A 179 -0.06 -3.40 7.68
C GLU A 179 -0.53 -2.06 8.23
N MET A 180 -1.07 -1.18 7.37
CA MET A 180 -1.54 0.14 7.80
C MET A 180 -2.75 0.58 7.00
N MET A 181 -3.74 1.19 7.64
CA MET A 181 -4.88 1.81 6.98
C MET A 181 -5.03 3.24 7.46
N ASN A 182 -5.08 4.20 6.54
CA ASN A 182 -5.26 5.63 6.83
C ASN A 182 -6.60 6.12 6.31
N ILE A 183 -7.45 6.60 7.21
CA ILE A 183 -8.79 7.12 6.93
C ILE A 183 -8.84 8.59 7.35
N PRO A 184 -8.79 9.53 6.40
CA PRO A 184 -8.96 10.94 6.70
C PRO A 184 -10.44 11.26 6.82
N PHE A 185 -10.78 12.14 7.76
CA PHE A 185 -12.10 12.73 7.84
C PHE A 185 -12.00 14.20 8.28
N ARG A 186 -13.06 14.95 7.99
CA ARG A 186 -13.17 16.38 8.30
C ARG A 186 -14.36 16.62 9.20
N PHE A 187 -14.38 17.79 9.81
CA PHE A 187 -15.47 18.27 10.64
C PHE A 187 -15.72 19.73 10.30
N SER A 188 -16.96 20.19 10.56
CA SER A 188 -17.44 21.50 10.13
C SER A 188 -16.92 22.69 10.94
N ARG A 189 -16.14 22.46 12.00
CA ARG A 189 -15.69 23.49 12.95
C ARG A 189 -14.21 23.38 13.27
N THR A 190 -13.52 24.50 13.45
CA THR A 190 -12.11 24.48 13.78
C THR A 190 -11.86 24.08 15.24
N LEU A 191 -10.98 23.10 15.44
CA LEU A 191 -10.59 22.59 16.76
C LEU A 191 -9.39 23.35 17.34
N ASN A 192 -9.49 23.67 18.63
CA ASN A 192 -8.37 24.11 19.45
C ASN A 192 -7.55 22.88 19.92
N LYS A 193 -6.36 22.70 19.33
CA LYS A 193 -5.46 21.58 19.60
C LYS A 193 -5.07 21.44 21.09
N VAL A 194 -4.81 22.56 21.78
CA VAL A 194 -4.42 22.54 23.21
C VAL A 194 -5.56 21.99 24.06
N LYS A 195 -6.79 22.46 23.80
CA LYS A 195 -7.97 22.01 24.53
C LYS A 195 -8.30 20.54 24.23
N VAL A 196 -8.20 20.12 22.96
CA VAL A 196 -8.36 18.70 22.58
C VAL A 196 -7.36 17.83 23.35
N ASN A 197 -6.06 18.19 23.33
CA ASN A 197 -5.04 17.42 24.06
C ASN A 197 -5.33 17.34 25.57
N THR A 198 -5.77 18.45 26.17
CA THR A 198 -6.10 18.51 27.60
C THR A 198 -7.26 17.58 27.93
N ILE A 199 -8.32 17.58 27.12
CA ILE A 199 -9.49 16.72 27.35
C ILE A 199 -9.13 15.25 27.28
N PHE A 200 -8.36 14.82 26.27
CA PHE A 200 -7.97 13.42 26.17
C PHE A 200 -7.03 12.98 27.30
N ASN A 201 -6.13 13.85 27.76
CA ASN A 201 -5.28 13.56 28.92
C ASN A 201 -6.03 13.54 30.26
N ASN A 202 -7.17 14.23 30.36
CA ASN A 202 -8.00 14.22 31.56
C ASN A 202 -8.89 12.96 31.68
N ILE A 203 -9.00 12.15 30.62
CA ILE A 203 -9.73 10.88 30.68
C ILE A 203 -8.85 9.86 31.40
N LYS A 204 -9.29 9.39 32.57
CA LYS A 204 -8.61 8.35 33.36
C LYS A 204 -8.81 6.95 32.74
N ASP A 205 -8.41 6.78 31.48
CA ASP A 205 -8.41 5.51 30.76
C ASP A 205 -6.97 5.21 30.32
N GLY A 206 -6.33 4.22 30.93
CA GLY A 206 -4.94 3.82 30.65
C GLY A 206 -4.71 3.30 29.22
N ASN A 207 -5.76 3.23 28.40
CA ASN A 207 -5.71 2.90 26.98
C ASN A 207 -5.80 4.13 26.07
N ILE A 208 -5.84 5.34 26.61
CA ILE A 208 -5.85 6.58 25.83
C ILE A 208 -4.56 7.34 26.12
N LEU A 209 -3.80 7.63 25.07
CA LEU A 209 -2.61 8.47 25.14
C LEU A 209 -2.84 9.70 24.26
N SER A 210 -2.55 10.89 24.76
CA SER A 210 -2.62 12.13 23.98
C SER A 210 -1.38 12.97 24.18
N TYR A 211 -0.79 13.42 23.08
CA TYR A 211 0.38 14.28 23.11
C TYR A 211 0.26 15.39 22.08
N TYR A 212 0.56 16.60 22.53
CA TYR A 212 0.66 17.78 21.68
C TYR A 212 1.64 18.77 22.28
N GLU A 213 2.64 19.13 21.48
CA GLU A 213 3.58 20.20 21.80
C GLU A 213 3.40 21.35 20.78
N PRO A 214 2.92 22.55 21.20
CA PRO A 214 2.58 23.63 20.29
C PRO A 214 3.72 24.13 19.39
N THR A 215 4.95 24.06 19.87
CA THR A 215 6.17 24.51 19.18
C THR A 215 6.77 23.45 18.28
N GLY A 216 6.56 22.16 18.60
CA GLY A 216 7.17 21.03 17.89
C GLY A 216 6.23 20.28 16.94
N GLN A 217 4.91 20.45 17.06
CA GLN A 217 3.93 19.59 16.35
C GLN A 217 2.81 20.35 15.65
N HIS A 218 2.50 19.93 14.43
CA HIS A 218 1.40 20.49 13.66
C HIS A 218 0.02 19.94 14.07
N CYS A 219 -0.04 18.77 14.69
CA CYS A 219 -1.26 18.08 15.10
C CYS A 219 -1.17 17.55 16.53
N VAL A 220 -2.32 17.29 17.15
CA VAL A 220 -2.40 16.46 18.38
C VAL A 220 -2.32 15.00 17.95
N ASN A 221 -1.48 14.22 18.60
CA ASN A 221 -1.39 12.78 18.40
C ASN A 221 -2.13 12.07 19.53
N ILE A 222 -3.22 11.37 19.19
CA ILE A 222 -3.99 10.57 20.14
C ILE A 222 -3.88 9.11 19.75
N LYS A 223 -3.59 8.21 20.69
CA LYS A 223 -3.53 6.76 20.48
C LYS A 223 -4.55 6.08 21.40
N LEU A 224 -5.46 5.31 20.80
CA LEU A 224 -6.37 4.40 21.49
C LEU A 224 -5.77 3.00 21.41
N LEU A 225 -5.33 2.47 22.55
CA LEU A 225 -4.67 1.17 22.67
C LEU A 225 -5.72 0.06 22.71
N ASN A 226 -5.48 -0.99 21.92
CA ASN A 226 -6.37 -2.14 21.81
C ASN A 226 -5.59 -3.45 21.93
N ASP A 227 -6.19 -4.42 22.61
CA ASP A 227 -5.69 -5.79 22.65
C ASP A 227 -6.10 -6.54 21.38
N VAL A 228 -5.39 -6.28 20.27
CA VAL A 228 -5.64 -6.97 19.01
C VAL A 228 -4.92 -8.31 19.00
N LYS A 229 -5.69 -9.41 18.96
CA LYS A 229 -5.14 -10.78 18.96
C LYS A 229 -5.05 -11.39 17.57
N ASN A 230 -5.97 -11.01 16.69
CA ASN A 230 -6.12 -11.57 15.34
C ASN A 230 -6.25 -10.45 14.31
N ARG A 231 -5.83 -10.74 13.08
CA ARG A 231 -6.02 -9.89 11.91
C ARG A 231 -6.66 -10.68 10.78
N THR A 232 -7.45 -10.01 9.95
CA THR A 232 -7.98 -10.60 8.72
C THR A 232 -6.89 -10.62 7.66
N ALA A 233 -6.66 -11.78 7.06
CA ALA A 233 -5.77 -11.98 5.94
C ALA A 233 -6.55 -12.53 4.75
N ILE A 234 -6.20 -12.07 3.55
CA ILE A 234 -6.69 -12.68 2.31
C ILE A 234 -5.63 -13.68 1.85
N ILE A 235 -6.06 -14.87 1.48
CA ILE A 235 -5.20 -15.89 0.90
C ILE A 235 -5.56 -16.01 -0.58
N LEU A 236 -4.57 -15.81 -1.44
CA LEU A 236 -4.63 -16.10 -2.87
C LEU A 236 -3.85 -17.39 -3.15
N CYS A 237 -4.52 -18.38 -3.71
CA CYS A 237 -3.90 -19.61 -4.18
C CYS A 237 -4.07 -19.72 -5.71
N ILE A 238 -2.98 -20.01 -6.43
CA ILE A 238 -2.98 -20.13 -7.90
C ILE A 238 -2.74 -21.59 -8.27
N LEU A 239 -3.81 -22.34 -8.55
CA LEU A 239 -3.72 -23.80 -8.72
C LEU A 239 -3.12 -24.27 -10.04
N SER A 240 -3.20 -23.44 -11.09
CA SER A 240 -2.62 -23.78 -12.38
C SER A 240 -1.85 -22.58 -12.91
N PRO A 241 -0.60 -22.79 -13.37
CA PRO A 241 0.12 -21.74 -14.09
C PRO A 241 -0.64 -21.38 -15.36
N ASN A 242 -1.20 -22.35 -16.09
CA ASN A 242 -1.76 -22.09 -17.41
C ASN A 242 -3.18 -21.52 -17.41
N ASN A 243 -3.98 -21.86 -16.39
CA ASN A 243 -5.33 -21.36 -16.20
C ASN A 243 -5.39 -20.73 -14.81
N PHE A 244 -5.60 -19.42 -14.71
CA PHE A 244 -5.73 -18.73 -13.43
C PHE A 244 -6.97 -19.22 -12.67
N VAL A 245 -6.86 -20.36 -12.00
CA VAL A 245 -7.86 -20.80 -11.04
C VAL A 245 -7.43 -20.23 -9.70
N VAL A 246 -8.08 -19.12 -9.37
CA VAL A 246 -7.81 -18.30 -8.19
C VAL A 246 -8.78 -18.68 -7.09
N PHE A 247 -8.24 -19.09 -5.94
CA PHE A 247 -9.00 -19.21 -4.71
C PHE A 247 -8.66 -18.04 -3.81
N ILE A 248 -9.70 -17.30 -3.42
CA ILE A 248 -9.61 -16.19 -2.48
C ILE A 248 -10.36 -16.62 -1.22
N LYS A 249 -9.67 -16.55 -0.07
CA LYS A 249 -10.27 -16.86 1.23
C LYS A 249 -9.86 -15.83 2.26
N ASP A 250 -10.84 -15.29 2.97
CA ASP A 250 -10.62 -14.50 4.17
C ASP A 250 -10.38 -15.43 5.36
N VAL A 251 -9.28 -15.20 6.07
CA VAL A 251 -8.87 -16.00 7.22
C VAL A 251 -8.41 -15.10 8.35
N LEU A 252 -8.89 -15.39 9.56
CA LEU A 252 -8.33 -14.80 10.77
C LEU A 252 -6.97 -15.44 11.06
N CYS A 253 -5.91 -14.65 11.04
CA CYS A 253 -4.58 -15.10 11.44
C CYS A 253 -4.14 -14.42 12.75
N LYS A 254 -3.42 -15.19 13.58
CA LYS A 254 -2.86 -14.67 14.82
C LYS A 254 -1.78 -13.65 14.51
N ILE A 255 -1.81 -12.53 15.22
CA ILE A 255 -0.72 -11.57 15.18
C ILE A 255 0.47 -12.21 15.91
N LYS A 256 1.63 -12.34 15.24
CA LYS A 256 2.87 -12.66 15.95
C LYS A 256 3.08 -11.52 16.94
N LYS A 257 3.02 -11.80 18.25
CA LYS A 257 3.32 -10.82 19.30
C LYS A 257 4.66 -10.17 18.95
N GLN A 258 4.65 -8.91 18.55
CA GLN A 258 5.83 -8.08 18.70
C GLN A 258 5.93 -7.83 20.20
N GLU A 259 7.09 -8.10 20.80
CA GLU A 259 7.30 -8.07 22.25
C GLU A 259 7.02 -6.70 22.90
N PHE A 260 6.78 -5.64 22.10
CA PHE A 260 6.76 -4.26 22.59
C PHE A 260 5.57 -3.36 22.28
N ASP A 261 4.52 -3.76 21.55
CA ASP A 261 3.49 -2.77 21.21
C ASP A 261 2.06 -3.24 21.45
N ARG A 262 1.38 -2.54 22.38
CA ARG A 262 -0.07 -2.39 22.32
C ARG A 262 -0.39 -1.74 20.97
N THR A 263 -0.86 -2.55 20.03
CA THR A 263 -1.45 -2.09 18.78
C THR A 263 -2.62 -1.17 19.07
N GLY A 264 -2.81 -0.12 18.30
CA GLY A 264 -3.84 0.86 18.60
C GLY A 264 -4.17 1.76 17.43
N THR A 265 -5.35 2.36 17.47
CA THR A 265 -5.75 3.35 16.49
C THR A 265 -5.14 4.68 16.87
N SER A 266 -4.40 5.28 15.94
CA SER A 266 -3.82 6.61 16.12
C SER A 266 -4.65 7.64 15.38
N PHE A 267 -4.83 8.82 15.97
CA PHE A 267 -5.53 9.96 15.41
C PHE A 267 -4.56 11.14 15.39
N MET A 268 -4.22 11.60 14.19
CA MET A 268 -3.53 12.86 14.01
C MET A 268 -4.57 13.95 13.83
N VAL A 269 -4.79 14.77 14.86
CA VAL A 269 -5.83 15.80 14.88
C VAL A 269 -5.24 17.15 14.50
N PHE A 270 -5.65 17.63 13.33
CA PHE A 270 -5.38 18.97 12.84
C PHE A 270 -6.59 19.88 13.11
N PRO A 271 -6.47 21.21 12.91
CA PRO A 271 -7.56 22.13 13.20
C PRO A 271 -8.88 21.85 12.46
N ASN A 272 -8.85 21.29 11.24
CA ASN A 272 -10.07 21.05 10.43
C ASN A 272 -10.18 19.62 9.87
N ASN A 273 -9.23 18.75 10.20
CA ASN A 273 -9.17 17.39 9.69
C ASN A 273 -8.50 16.45 10.69
N VAL A 274 -8.84 15.18 10.61
CA VAL A 274 -8.18 14.11 11.35
C VAL A 274 -7.74 13.05 10.36
N ILE A 275 -6.55 12.50 10.59
CA ILE A 275 -6.11 11.27 9.94
C ILE A 275 -6.15 10.19 11.00
N MET A 276 -7.05 9.22 10.83
CA MET A 276 -7.09 8.03 11.66
C MET A 276 -6.30 6.92 10.99
N SER A 277 -5.38 6.31 11.72
CA SER A 277 -4.52 5.24 11.23
C SER A 277 -4.56 4.02 12.14
N GLY A 278 -4.76 2.83 11.58
CA GLY A 278 -4.64 1.56 12.30
C GLY A 278 -3.49 0.72 11.74
N ASN A 279 -2.65 0.17 12.62
CA ASN A 279 -1.58 -0.78 12.25
C ASN A 279 -2.03 -2.23 12.52
N GLY A 280 -2.28 -3.00 11.47
CA GLY A 280 -2.72 -4.39 11.61
C GLY A 280 -4.10 -4.55 12.28
N ILE A 281 -4.94 -3.52 12.21
CA ILE A 281 -6.24 -3.44 12.88
C ILE A 281 -7.36 -3.68 11.87
N ASP A 282 -8.39 -4.44 12.28
CA ASP A 282 -9.58 -4.67 11.47
C ASP A 282 -10.50 -3.44 11.40
N PHE A 283 -11.30 -3.34 10.35
CA PHE A 283 -12.17 -2.19 10.07
C PHE A 283 -13.19 -1.95 11.19
N GLU A 284 -13.69 -3.01 11.83
CA GLU A 284 -14.62 -2.90 12.96
C GLU A 284 -13.98 -2.30 14.23
N ILE A 285 -12.70 -2.56 14.49
CA ILE A 285 -11.99 -1.93 15.61
C ILE A 285 -11.78 -0.45 15.31
N LEU A 286 -11.37 -0.10 14.08
CA LEU A 286 -11.27 1.28 13.63
C LEU A 286 -12.60 2.03 13.75
N LYS A 287 -13.71 1.38 13.43
CA LYS A 287 -15.07 1.93 13.59
C LYS A 287 -15.42 2.20 15.04
N ASN A 288 -15.12 1.27 15.93
CA ASN A 288 -15.37 1.43 17.37
C ASN A 288 -14.53 2.57 17.96
N ASP A 289 -13.27 2.65 17.57
CA ASP A 289 -12.37 3.71 17.99
C ASP A 289 -12.77 5.07 17.45
N TYR A 290 -13.20 5.13 16.18
CA TYR A 290 -13.79 6.34 15.60
C TYR A 290 -15.01 6.80 16.38
N ASN A 291 -15.94 5.90 16.70
CA ASN A 291 -17.14 6.23 17.46
C ASN A 291 -16.79 6.71 18.87
N LYS A 292 -15.80 6.08 19.54
CA LYS A 292 -15.30 6.53 20.84
C LYS A 292 -14.69 7.93 20.75
N PHE A 293 -13.80 8.15 19.78
CA PHE A 293 -13.13 9.42 19.54
C PHE A 293 -14.13 10.56 19.24
N THR A 294 -15.04 10.35 18.29
CA THR A 294 -16.03 11.38 17.90
C THR A 294 -17.00 11.69 19.02
N LYS A 295 -17.45 10.69 19.79
CA LYS A 295 -18.30 10.90 20.97
C LYS A 295 -17.62 11.78 22.03
N ILE A 296 -16.32 11.58 22.27
CA ILE A 296 -15.53 12.45 23.17
C ILE A 296 -15.52 13.89 22.66
N LEU A 297 -15.24 14.10 21.37
CA LEU A 297 -15.24 15.45 20.79
C LEU A 297 -16.63 16.11 20.84
N GLN A 298 -17.70 15.37 20.52
CA GLN A 298 -19.07 15.88 20.56
C GLN A 298 -19.47 16.31 21.97
N LYS A 299 -19.16 15.50 22.98
CA LYS A 299 -19.48 15.81 24.38
C LYS A 299 -18.84 17.10 24.87
N ASN A 300 -17.69 17.47 24.32
CA ASN A 300 -16.92 18.65 24.72
C ASN A 300 -16.89 19.74 23.64
N ALA A 301 -17.85 19.73 22.71
CA ALA A 301 -17.81 20.59 21.53
C ALA A 301 -17.83 22.09 21.86
N SER A 302 -18.46 22.51 22.95
CA SER A 302 -18.45 23.91 23.42
C SER A 302 -17.06 24.39 23.79
N ASP A 303 -16.22 23.49 24.31
CA ASP A 303 -14.96 23.86 24.92
C ASP A 303 -13.85 23.86 23.88
N ILE A 304 -13.86 22.89 22.97
CA ILE A 304 -12.78 22.64 22.01
C ILE A 304 -12.88 23.42 20.71
N VAL A 305 -14.05 23.97 20.38
CA VAL A 305 -14.23 24.74 19.14
C VAL A 305 -13.69 26.16 19.35
N LEU A 306 -13.00 26.67 18.32
CA LEU A 306 -12.59 28.08 18.25
C LEU A 306 -13.77 28.99 17.92
#